data_AF-G7LXA4-F1
#
_entry.id   AF-G7LXA4-F1
#
_cell.length_a   1.000
_cell.length_b   1.000
_cell.length_c   1.000
_cell.angle_alpha   90.00
_cell.angle_beta   90.00
_cell.angle_gamma   90.00
#
_symmetry.space_group_name_H-M   'P 1'
#
loop_
_entity.id
_entity.type
_entity.pdbx_description
1 polymer ?
#
loop_
_entity_poly.entity_id
_entity_poly.type
_entity_poly.pdbx_seq_one_letter_code
_entity_poly.pdbx_strand_id
1 'polypeptide(L)'
;MNDNENNSKKSIVAVDKLFYSIDNLLIEEKEQKLKLRLAKEIKRSIFTNEIVEKLNENDFSGLIYEGSKIEELFSSIFPIFVKKDNSIFRLYKHKIEIDSFDEMSDKYMYIFSDGRLTSGLFKCFTTSDDEYVYEIKKIIEIIPLFKNIILETLENFKNNIEIHRDKIEHSKSKEPLIESNYDELLRYLSKKVN
;
A
#
# COMPACT_ATOMS: atom_id res chain seq x y z
N MET A 1 27.40 52.89 16.89
CA MET A 1 26.05 52.42 17.27
C MET A 1 25.36 51.97 15.99
N ASN A 2 25.48 50.70 15.59
CA ASN A 2 24.73 50.14 14.43
C ASN A 2 24.75 48.60 14.37
N ASP A 3 25.62 47.92 15.13
CA ASP A 3 25.68 46.45 15.10
C ASP A 3 24.57 45.76 15.93
N ASN A 4 24.04 46.43 16.95
CA ASN A 4 22.97 45.87 17.81
C ASN A 4 21.59 45.86 17.14
N GLU A 5 21.27 46.82 16.28
CA GLU A 5 20.00 46.84 15.54
C GLU A 5 19.96 45.80 14.41
N ASN A 6 21.11 45.53 13.77
CA ASN A 6 21.21 44.50 12.73
C ASN A 6 21.15 43.08 13.34
N ASN A 7 21.74 42.86 14.52
CA ASN A 7 21.64 41.58 15.22
C ASN A 7 20.23 41.31 15.74
N SER A 8 19.50 42.33 16.24
CA SER A 8 18.11 42.14 16.70
C SER A 8 17.15 41.85 15.55
N LYS A 9 17.30 42.52 14.39
CA LYS A 9 16.52 42.21 13.18
C LYS A 9 16.79 40.80 12.65
N LYS A 10 18.06 40.37 12.66
CA LYS A 10 18.45 39.01 12.21
C LYS A 10 17.93 37.92 13.16
N SER A 11 17.88 38.19 14.47
CA SER A 11 17.28 37.26 15.45
C SER A 11 15.76 37.19 15.34
N ILE A 12 15.07 38.31 15.08
CA ILE A 12 13.61 38.32 14.85
C ILE A 12 13.26 37.47 13.61
N VAL A 13 13.98 37.67 12.50
CA VAL A 13 13.78 36.86 11.27
C VAL A 13 14.08 35.37 11.49
N ALA A 14 15.04 35.02 12.35
CA ALA A 14 15.33 33.63 12.69
C ALA A 14 14.24 32.99 13.56
N VAL A 15 13.67 33.74 14.50
CA VAL A 15 12.57 33.30 15.36
C VAL A 15 11.27 33.14 14.57
N ASP A 16 10.95 34.08 13.67
CA ASP A 16 9.78 33.96 12.80
C ASP A 16 9.89 32.71 11.91
N LYS A 17 11.05 32.48 11.30
CA LYS A 17 11.30 31.25 10.52
C LYS A 17 11.13 29.97 11.34
N LEU A 18 11.50 29.99 12.63
CA LEU A 18 11.30 28.86 13.53
C LEU A 18 9.81 28.64 13.79
N PHE A 19 9.04 29.69 14.09
CA PHE A 19 7.59 29.59 14.30
C PHE A 19 6.87 29.10 13.04
N TYR A 20 7.20 29.64 11.86
CA TYR A 20 6.68 29.13 10.59
C TYR A 20 7.00 27.65 10.37
N SER A 21 8.20 27.21 10.75
CA SER A 21 8.59 25.79 10.64
C SER A 21 7.80 24.90 11.61
N ILE A 22 7.53 25.39 12.82
CA ILE A 22 6.71 24.69 13.81
C ILE A 22 5.26 24.60 13.34
N ASP A 23 4.70 25.70 12.84
CA ASP A 23 3.33 25.74 12.33
C ASP A 23 3.15 24.78 11.15
N ASN A 24 4.11 24.75 10.22
CA ASN A 24 4.11 23.80 9.12
C ASN A 24 4.16 22.36 9.62
N LEU A 25 5.02 22.05 10.59
CA LEU A 25 5.12 20.72 11.19
C LEU A 25 3.81 20.29 11.86
N LEU A 26 3.14 21.21 12.57
CA LEU A 26 1.83 20.94 13.19
C LEU A 26 0.74 20.67 12.14
N ILE A 27 0.76 21.38 11.02
CA ILE A 27 -0.16 21.16 9.90
C ILE A 27 0.09 19.79 9.26
N GLU A 28 1.35 19.46 8.97
CA GLU A 28 1.74 18.16 8.41
C GLU A 28 1.35 16.99 9.33
N GLU A 29 1.59 17.12 10.63
CA GLU A 29 1.20 16.10 11.61
C GLU A 29 -0.32 15.91 11.66
N LYS A 30 -1.08 17.01 11.61
CA LYS A 30 -2.54 16.98 11.58
C LYS A 30 -3.05 16.31 10.32
N GLU A 31 -2.50 16.66 9.16
CA GLU A 31 -2.82 16.01 7.88
C GLU A 31 -2.53 14.51 7.94
N GLN A 32 -1.36 14.12 8.43
CA GLN A 32 -0.94 12.73 8.53
C GLN A 32 -1.88 11.91 9.45
N LYS A 33 -2.33 12.50 10.56
CA LYS A 33 -3.35 11.88 11.44
C LYS A 33 -4.68 11.67 10.72
N LEU A 34 -5.11 12.64 9.90
CA LEU A 34 -6.35 12.54 9.13
C LEU A 34 -6.26 11.47 8.03
N LYS A 35 -5.17 11.45 7.27
CA LYS A 35 -4.88 10.41 6.27
C LYS A 35 -4.90 9.02 6.89
N LEU A 36 -4.18 8.83 8.00
CA LEU A 36 -4.15 7.55 8.71
C LEU A 36 -5.53 7.12 9.20
N ARG A 37 -6.33 8.05 9.72
CA ARG A 37 -7.70 7.75 10.14
C ARG A 37 -8.55 7.30 8.96
N LEU A 38 -8.51 8.03 7.84
CA LEU A 38 -9.26 7.66 6.63
C LEU A 38 -8.81 6.31 6.07
N ALA A 39 -7.50 6.05 6.03
CA ALA A 39 -6.93 4.79 5.58
C ALA A 39 -7.40 3.60 6.43
N LYS A 40 -7.47 3.78 7.75
CA LYS A 40 -8.03 2.77 8.67
C LYS A 40 -9.49 2.49 8.38
N GLU A 41 -10.29 3.52 8.13
CA GLU A 41 -11.71 3.36 7.81
C GLU A 41 -11.92 2.67 6.45
N ILE A 42 -11.23 3.12 5.40
CA ILE A 42 -11.26 2.46 4.07
C ILE A 42 -10.86 0.99 4.19
N LYS A 43 -9.75 0.70 4.89
CA LYS A 43 -9.28 -0.68 5.10
C LYS A 43 -10.32 -1.52 5.85
N ARG A 44 -10.93 -0.99 6.91
CA ARG A 44 -11.99 -1.69 7.66
C ARG A 44 -13.25 -1.91 6.84
N SER A 45 -13.60 -0.98 5.96
CA SER A 45 -14.74 -1.14 5.06
C SER A 45 -14.52 -2.24 4.02
N ILE A 46 -13.28 -2.45 3.56
CA ILE A 46 -12.91 -3.55 2.65
C ILE A 46 -12.79 -4.87 3.42
N PHE A 47 -11.96 -4.90 4.47
CA PHE A 47 -11.68 -6.08 5.27
C PHE A 47 -12.57 -6.11 6.50
N THR A 48 -13.87 -6.36 6.28
CA THR A 48 -14.86 -6.50 7.35
C THR A 48 -14.52 -7.68 8.27
N ASN A 49 -15.10 -7.70 9.47
CA ASN A 49 -14.91 -8.82 10.40
C ASN A 49 -15.23 -10.16 9.73
N GLU A 50 -16.32 -10.24 8.97
CA GLU A 50 -16.68 -11.43 8.18
C GLU A 50 -15.56 -11.87 7.22
N ILE A 51 -14.97 -10.94 6.46
CA ILE A 51 -13.89 -11.26 5.51
C ILE A 51 -12.63 -11.70 6.27
N VAL A 52 -12.30 -11.03 7.38
CA VAL A 52 -11.15 -11.37 8.22
C VAL A 52 -11.35 -12.73 8.89
N GLU A 53 -12.56 -13.01 9.38
CA GLU A 53 -12.97 -14.31 9.92
C GLU A 53 -12.87 -15.37 8.83
N LYS A 54 -13.47 -15.21 7.65
CA LYS A 54 -13.32 -16.18 6.55
C LYS A 54 -11.86 -16.37 6.09
N LEU A 55 -11.02 -15.34 6.16
CA LEU A 55 -9.58 -15.46 5.90
C LEU A 55 -8.86 -16.30 6.98
N ASN A 56 -9.35 -16.26 8.23
CA ASN A 56 -8.78 -16.97 9.38
C ASN A 56 -9.40 -18.37 9.60
N GLU A 57 -10.71 -18.55 9.37
CA GLU A 57 -11.51 -19.78 9.52
C GLU A 57 -11.21 -20.82 8.46
N ASN A 58 -10.68 -20.37 7.33
CA ASN A 58 -10.00 -21.20 6.36
C ASN A 58 -8.69 -21.73 6.99
N ASP A 59 -8.82 -22.49 8.08
CA ASP A 59 -7.79 -23.26 8.75
C ASP A 59 -7.40 -24.43 7.84
N PHE A 60 -6.46 -24.18 6.93
CA PHE A 60 -5.99 -25.12 5.91
C PHE A 60 -5.05 -26.20 6.46
N SER A 61 -5.09 -26.46 7.76
CA SER A 61 -4.33 -27.52 8.42
C SER A 61 -4.53 -28.90 7.77
N GLY A 62 -5.69 -29.15 7.16
CA GLY A 62 -5.98 -30.39 6.40
C GLY A 62 -5.50 -30.44 4.94
N LEU A 63 -5.02 -29.34 4.36
CA LEU A 63 -4.69 -29.24 2.93
C LEU A 63 -3.22 -28.99 2.62
N ILE A 64 -2.38 -28.75 3.64
CA ILE A 64 -1.02 -28.27 3.44
C ILE A 64 -0.08 -29.01 4.40
N TYR A 65 1.15 -29.36 3.98
CA TYR A 65 2.23 -29.95 4.79
C TYR A 65 3.13 -28.85 5.37
N GLU A 66 3.51 -28.97 6.66
CA GLU A 66 4.15 -27.97 7.56
C GLU A 66 5.22 -27.04 6.94
N GLY A 67 5.26 -25.77 7.41
CA GLY A 67 6.45 -24.89 7.26
C GLY A 67 6.18 -23.41 6.91
N SER A 68 5.61 -23.13 5.73
CA SER A 68 5.66 -21.80 5.05
C SER A 68 4.30 -21.18 4.66
N LYS A 69 3.20 -21.69 5.20
CA LYS A 69 1.91 -21.75 4.49
C LYS A 69 1.05 -20.48 4.44
N ILE A 70 1.20 -19.57 5.41
CA ILE A 70 0.31 -18.40 5.51
C ILE A 70 0.62 -17.37 4.40
N GLU A 71 1.90 -17.23 4.05
CA GLU A 71 2.36 -16.26 3.05
C GLU A 71 2.00 -16.71 1.63
N GLU A 72 2.13 -18.01 1.35
CA GLU A 72 1.69 -18.65 0.10
C GLU A 72 0.17 -18.49 -0.11
N LEU A 73 -0.61 -18.55 0.97
CA LEU A 73 -2.06 -18.36 0.95
C LEU A 73 -2.48 -16.91 0.67
N PHE A 74 -1.83 -15.94 1.31
CA PHE A 74 -2.11 -14.54 1.00
C PHE A 74 -1.76 -14.22 -0.45
N SER A 75 -0.73 -14.86 -0.99
CA SER A 75 -0.29 -14.71 -2.39
C SER A 75 -1.21 -15.40 -3.41
N SER A 76 -2.07 -16.33 -2.97
CA SER A 76 -3.05 -16.99 -3.86
C SER A 76 -4.37 -16.22 -3.96
N ILE A 77 -4.74 -15.46 -2.93
CA ILE A 77 -5.94 -14.60 -2.91
C ILE A 77 -5.63 -13.20 -3.45
N PHE A 78 -4.50 -12.62 -3.08
CA PHE A 78 -4.11 -11.26 -3.49
C PHE A 78 -3.04 -11.29 -4.59
N PRO A 79 -3.03 -10.32 -5.50
CA PRO A 79 -3.95 -9.18 -5.57
C PRO A 79 -5.35 -9.53 -6.10
N ILE A 80 -6.36 -8.84 -5.56
CA ILE A 80 -7.74 -8.87 -6.07
C ILE A 80 -7.87 -7.78 -7.14
N PHE A 81 -8.39 -8.16 -8.31
CA PHE A 81 -8.52 -7.27 -9.45
C PHE A 81 -9.97 -6.80 -9.62
N VAL A 82 -10.16 -5.50 -9.75
CA VAL A 82 -11.44 -4.89 -10.14
C VAL A 82 -11.21 -4.01 -11.35
N LYS A 83 -11.98 -4.22 -12.41
CA LYS A 83 -12.04 -3.28 -13.53
C LYS A 83 -13.36 -2.52 -13.45
N LYS A 84 -13.29 -1.20 -13.40
CA LYS A 84 -14.46 -0.32 -13.40
C LYS A 84 -14.12 0.92 -14.22
N ASP A 85 -15.00 1.28 -15.14
CA ASP A 85 -14.81 2.38 -16.09
C ASP A 85 -13.46 2.25 -16.84
N ASN A 86 -12.69 3.34 -16.94
CA ASN A 86 -11.35 3.36 -17.52
C ASN A 86 -10.24 3.15 -16.48
N SER A 87 -10.49 2.36 -15.43
CA SER A 87 -9.49 2.09 -14.40
C SER A 87 -9.42 0.60 -14.03
N ILE A 88 -8.20 0.12 -13.77
CA ILE A 88 -7.95 -1.19 -13.19
C ILE A 88 -7.40 -1.00 -11.79
N PHE A 89 -8.08 -1.58 -10.81
CA PHE A 89 -7.69 -1.53 -9.42
C PHE A 89 -7.14 -2.89 -8.99
N ARG A 90 -6.03 -2.87 -8.24
CA ARG A 90 -5.41 -4.04 -7.64
C ARG A 90 -5.35 -3.86 -6.13
N LEU A 91 -6.17 -4.60 -5.41
CA LEU A 91 -6.14 -4.59 -3.96
C LEU A 91 -5.11 -5.61 -3.47
N TYR A 92 -4.20 -5.13 -2.62
CA TYR A 92 -3.32 -5.93 -1.80
C TYR A 92 -3.72 -5.75 -0.32
N LYS A 93 -3.19 -6.60 0.55
CA LYS A 93 -3.41 -6.49 2.01
C LYS A 93 -3.01 -5.13 2.61
N HIS A 94 -2.00 -4.47 2.02
CA HIS A 94 -1.39 -3.26 2.57
C HIS A 94 -1.54 -2.01 1.68
N LYS A 95 -2.07 -2.16 0.46
CA LYS A 95 -2.22 -1.06 -0.50
C LYS A 95 -3.28 -1.35 -1.56
N ILE A 96 -3.66 -0.31 -2.29
CA ILE A 96 -4.40 -0.40 -3.55
C ILE A 96 -3.56 0.25 -4.64
N GLU A 97 -3.39 -0.42 -5.77
CA GLU A 97 -2.85 0.18 -6.98
C GLU A 97 -3.99 0.50 -7.95
N ILE A 98 -3.87 1.61 -8.67
CA ILE A 98 -4.84 2.09 -9.64
C ILE A 98 -4.08 2.36 -10.94
N ASP A 99 -4.39 1.63 -12.00
CA ASP A 99 -4.00 2.03 -13.35
C ASP A 99 -5.16 2.82 -13.95
N SER A 100 -4.98 4.12 -14.13
CA SER A 100 -5.95 4.98 -14.83
C SER A 100 -5.60 5.04 -16.32
N PHE A 101 -6.60 4.83 -17.18
CA PHE A 101 -6.45 4.85 -18.65
C PHE A 101 -7.09 6.07 -19.30
N ASP A 102 -7.42 7.09 -18.51
CA ASP A 102 -7.93 8.37 -19.01
C ASP A 102 -6.81 9.22 -19.65
N GLU A 103 -7.11 10.44 -20.10
CA GLU A 103 -6.18 11.35 -20.78
C GLU A 103 -4.85 11.56 -20.03
N MET A 104 -4.88 11.42 -18.71
CA MET A 104 -3.72 11.41 -17.81
C MET A 104 -3.41 9.98 -17.38
N SER A 105 -3.02 9.12 -18.33
CA SER A 105 -2.70 7.72 -18.02
C SER A 105 -1.56 7.64 -17.00
N ASP A 106 -1.90 7.44 -15.74
CA ASP A 106 -0.95 7.36 -14.62
C ASP A 106 -1.31 6.18 -13.72
N LYS A 107 -0.33 5.76 -12.95
CA LYS A 107 -0.46 4.71 -11.96
C LYS A 107 -0.46 5.33 -10.58
N TYR A 108 -1.46 5.05 -9.78
CA TYR A 108 -1.50 5.49 -8.40
C TYR A 108 -1.33 4.31 -7.45
N MET A 109 -0.74 4.58 -6.30
CA MET A 109 -0.63 3.63 -5.21
C MET A 109 -1.08 4.30 -3.92
N TYR A 110 -2.12 3.75 -3.31
CA TYR A 110 -2.62 4.15 -2.00
C TYR A 110 -2.20 3.15 -0.94
N ILE A 111 -1.46 3.61 0.07
CA ILE A 111 -0.86 2.75 1.10
C ILE A 111 -1.64 2.90 2.40
N PHE A 112 -2.13 1.80 2.97
CA PHE A 112 -3.00 1.85 4.15
C PHE A 112 -2.28 2.21 5.45
N SER A 113 -0.98 1.96 5.56
CA SER A 113 -0.22 2.16 6.82
C SER A 113 -0.14 3.62 7.24
N ASP A 114 -0.20 4.53 6.27
CA ASP A 114 -0.05 5.97 6.47
C ASP A 114 -1.07 6.80 5.68
N GLY A 115 -1.93 6.17 4.87
CA GLY A 115 -2.89 6.86 4.00
C GLY A 115 -2.24 7.66 2.89
N ARG A 116 -1.01 7.29 2.51
CA ARG A 116 -0.26 7.98 1.46
C ARG A 116 -0.77 7.56 0.08
N LEU A 117 -1.04 8.54 -0.77
CA LEU A 117 -1.24 8.35 -2.21
C LEU A 117 0.00 8.81 -2.95
N THR A 118 0.51 7.97 -3.85
CA THR A 118 1.66 8.30 -4.71
C THR A 118 1.35 7.99 -6.17
N SER A 119 1.82 8.83 -7.10
CA SER A 119 1.79 8.48 -8.53
C SER A 119 2.95 7.57 -8.94
N GLY A 120 2.94 7.09 -10.19
CA GLY A 120 3.98 6.23 -10.76
C GLY A 120 5.32 6.96 -10.93
N LEU A 121 5.27 8.29 -10.94
CA LEU A 121 6.45 9.18 -10.89
C LEU A 121 6.89 9.51 -9.46
N PHE A 122 6.39 8.78 -8.47
CA PHE A 122 6.71 8.94 -7.04
C PHE A 122 6.33 10.30 -6.43
N LYS A 123 5.45 11.07 -7.08
CA LYS A 123 4.86 12.27 -6.49
C LYS A 123 3.94 11.84 -5.34
N CYS A 124 4.18 12.36 -4.14
CA CYS A 124 3.30 12.15 -2.99
C CYS A 124 2.26 13.27 -2.92
N PHE A 125 0.99 12.90 -2.76
CA PHE A 125 -0.10 13.87 -2.72
C PHE A 125 -0.53 14.20 -1.29
N THR A 126 -0.94 15.44 -1.07
CA THR A 126 -1.50 15.94 0.18
C THR A 126 -3.03 15.90 0.15
N THR A 127 -3.68 15.98 1.32
CA THR A 127 -5.16 16.04 1.36
C THR A 127 -5.74 17.32 0.75
N SER A 128 -4.91 18.35 0.52
CA SER A 128 -5.32 19.56 -0.18
C SER A 128 -5.22 19.43 -1.71
N ASP A 129 -4.57 18.40 -2.23
CA ASP A 129 -4.50 18.16 -3.67
C ASP A 129 -5.84 17.61 -4.17
N ASP A 130 -6.44 18.25 -5.18
CA ASP A 130 -7.68 17.77 -5.82
C ASP A 130 -7.52 16.33 -6.34
N GLU A 131 -6.33 16.00 -6.82
CA GLU A 131 -5.96 14.67 -7.32
C GLU A 131 -6.00 13.61 -6.21
N TYR A 132 -5.57 13.95 -4.99
CA TYR A 132 -5.73 13.07 -3.83
C TYR A 132 -7.21 12.80 -3.57
N VAL A 133 -8.03 13.85 -3.51
CA VAL A 133 -9.47 13.72 -3.23
C VAL A 133 -10.16 12.91 -4.32
N TYR A 134 -9.80 13.12 -5.59
CA TYR A 134 -10.36 12.42 -6.73
C TYR A 134 -10.07 10.91 -6.71
N GLU A 135 -8.80 10.52 -6.58
CA GLU A 135 -8.43 9.10 -6.58
C GLU A 135 -8.92 8.35 -5.33
N ILE A 136 -8.96 9.01 -4.16
CA ILE A 136 -9.53 8.40 -2.95
C ILE A 136 -11.05 8.17 -3.09
N LYS A 137 -11.79 9.07 -3.75
CA LYS A 137 -13.22 8.83 -4.05
C LYS A 137 -13.40 7.61 -4.94
N LYS A 138 -12.59 7.47 -5.99
CA LYS A 138 -12.59 6.28 -6.87
C LYS A 138 -12.35 5.00 -6.06
N ILE A 139 -11.38 5.01 -5.14
CA ILE A 139 -11.15 3.88 -4.21
C ILE A 139 -12.42 3.58 -3.38
N ILE A 140 -13.02 4.59 -2.77
CA ILE A 140 -14.20 4.41 -1.91
C ILE A 140 -15.37 3.80 -2.69
N GLU A 141 -15.60 4.25 -3.92
CA GLU A 141 -16.68 3.74 -4.77
C GLU A 141 -16.56 2.27 -5.15
N ILE A 142 -15.33 1.74 -5.22
CA ILE A 142 -15.11 0.34 -5.60
C ILE A 142 -15.05 -0.62 -4.42
N ILE A 143 -15.07 -0.13 -3.17
CA ILE A 143 -15.05 -0.96 -1.96
C ILE A 143 -16.08 -2.10 -2.02
N PRO A 144 -17.35 -1.88 -2.42
CA PRO A 144 -18.32 -2.97 -2.51
C PRO A 144 -17.89 -4.08 -3.48
N LEU A 145 -17.27 -3.73 -4.60
CA LEU A 145 -16.77 -4.70 -5.58
C LEU A 145 -15.61 -5.52 -5.00
N PHE A 146 -14.66 -4.87 -4.32
CA PHE A 146 -13.59 -5.59 -3.63
C PHE A 146 -14.13 -6.61 -2.64
N LYS A 147 -15.10 -6.21 -1.80
CA LYS A 147 -15.71 -7.12 -0.82
C LYS A 147 -16.30 -8.35 -1.49
N ASN A 148 -17.10 -8.14 -2.54
CA ASN A 148 -17.78 -9.22 -3.24
C ASN A 148 -16.76 -10.21 -3.83
N ILE A 149 -15.74 -9.72 -4.52
CA ILE A 149 -14.73 -10.58 -5.15
C ILE A 149 -13.89 -11.31 -4.09
N ILE A 150 -13.56 -10.66 -2.97
CA ILE A 150 -12.86 -11.34 -1.87
C ILE A 150 -13.71 -12.51 -1.35
N LEU A 151 -14.99 -12.27 -1.06
CA LEU A 151 -15.89 -13.31 -0.56
C LEU A 151 -16.05 -14.46 -1.56
N GLU A 152 -16.25 -14.16 -2.84
CA GLU A 152 -16.33 -15.14 -3.92
C GLU A 152 -15.03 -15.96 -4.04
N THR A 153 -13.88 -15.29 -3.94
CA THR A 153 -12.56 -15.94 -3.98
C THR A 153 -12.38 -16.89 -2.80
N LEU A 154 -12.80 -16.47 -1.60
CA LEU A 154 -12.72 -17.28 -0.38
C LEU A 154 -13.69 -18.47 -0.40
N GLU A 155 -14.89 -18.30 -0.94
CA GLU A 155 -15.88 -19.38 -1.07
C GLU A 155 -15.43 -20.45 -2.08
N ASN A 156 -14.86 -20.02 -3.20
CA ASN A 156 -14.37 -20.93 -4.23
C ASN A 156 -12.96 -21.46 -3.96
N PHE A 157 -12.30 -21.00 -2.89
CA PHE A 157 -10.90 -21.33 -2.62
C PHE A 157 -10.66 -22.84 -2.53
N LYS A 158 -11.51 -23.58 -1.81
CA LYS A 158 -11.39 -25.04 -1.65
C LYS A 158 -11.48 -25.79 -3.00
N ASN A 159 -12.26 -25.28 -3.95
CA ASN A 159 -12.41 -25.87 -5.27
C ASN A 159 -11.26 -25.50 -6.22
N ASN A 160 -10.58 -24.38 -5.97
CA ASN A 160 -9.53 -23.82 -6.83
C ASN A 160 -8.10 -24.17 -6.38
N ILE A 161 -7.93 -24.86 -5.25
CA ILE A 161 -6.61 -25.24 -4.69
C ILE A 161 -5.75 -26.01 -5.69
N GLU A 162 -6.34 -26.86 -6.55
CA GLU A 162 -5.58 -27.61 -7.56
C GLU A 162 -4.93 -26.68 -8.60
N ILE A 163 -5.62 -25.64 -9.05
CA ILE A 163 -5.08 -24.63 -9.99
C ILE A 163 -3.94 -23.83 -9.34
N HIS A 164 -4.05 -23.55 -8.03
CA HIS A 164 -2.99 -22.87 -7.30
C HIS A 164 -1.76 -23.76 -7.10
N ARG A 165 -1.93 -25.09 -7.00
CA ARG A 165 -0.83 -26.05 -6.88
C ARG A 165 0.08 -26.05 -8.11
N ASP A 166 -0.48 -25.97 -9.32
CA ASP A 166 0.28 -25.91 -10.57
C ASP A 166 1.12 -24.61 -10.68
N LYS A 167 0.54 -23.48 -10.26
CA LYS A 167 1.29 -22.20 -10.17
C LYS A 167 2.44 -22.29 -9.16
N ILE A 168 2.22 -22.94 -8.03
CA ILE A 168 3.24 -23.16 -6.99
C ILE A 168 4.34 -24.08 -7.52
N GLU A 169 4.02 -25.18 -8.18
CA GLU A 169 5.02 -26.08 -8.79
C GLU A 169 5.84 -25.40 -9.88
N HIS A 170 5.22 -24.61 -10.75
CA HIS A 170 5.96 -23.82 -11.74
C HIS A 170 6.89 -22.79 -11.09
N SER A 171 6.55 -22.26 -9.92
CA SER A 171 7.41 -21.32 -9.19
C SER A 171 8.66 -21.97 -8.61
N LYS A 172 8.58 -23.24 -8.18
CA LYS A 172 9.73 -24.02 -7.67
C LYS A 172 10.83 -24.20 -8.71
N SER A 173 10.48 -24.24 -10.01
CA SER A 173 11.48 -24.29 -11.08
C SER A 173 12.43 -23.07 -11.11
N LYS A 174 12.03 -21.95 -10.50
CA LYS A 174 12.82 -20.72 -10.40
C LYS A 174 13.63 -20.61 -9.10
N GLU A 175 13.40 -21.51 -8.14
CA GLU A 175 14.03 -21.48 -6.82
C GLU A 175 15.57 -21.44 -6.89
N PRO A 176 16.26 -22.25 -7.72
CA PRO A 176 17.73 -22.19 -7.82
C PRO A 176 18.24 -20.84 -8.36
N LEU A 177 17.49 -20.22 -9.29
CA LEU A 177 17.85 -18.91 -9.84
C LEU A 177 17.63 -17.80 -8.78
N ILE A 178 16.57 -17.91 -7.99
CA ILE A 178 16.28 -16.96 -6.91
C ILE A 178 17.38 -17.01 -5.85
N GLU A 179 17.77 -18.21 -5.40
CA GLU A 179 18.86 -18.39 -4.43
C GLU A 179 20.19 -17.86 -4.97
N SER A 180 20.53 -18.19 -6.21
CA SER A 180 21.75 -17.70 -6.86
C SER A 180 21.78 -16.16 -6.91
N ASN A 181 20.67 -15.53 -7.30
CA ASN A 181 20.57 -14.07 -7.36
C ASN A 181 20.65 -13.44 -5.96
N TYR A 182 20.02 -14.05 -4.95
CA TYR A 182 20.10 -13.59 -3.57
C TYR A 182 21.54 -13.61 -3.06
N ASP A 183 22.26 -14.70 -3.25
CA ASP A 183 23.65 -14.84 -2.85
C ASP A 183 24.56 -13.84 -3.57
N GLU A 184 24.32 -13.61 -4.87
CA GLU A 184 25.03 -12.58 -5.64
C GLU A 184 24.83 -11.18 -5.03
N LEU A 185 23.57 -10.80 -4.78
CA LEU A 185 23.23 -9.50 -4.20
C LEU A 185 23.78 -9.35 -2.78
N LEU A 186 23.76 -10.39 -1.96
CA LEU A 186 24.31 -10.38 -0.61
C LEU A 186 25.83 -10.23 -0.61
N ARG A 187 26.52 -10.90 -1.54
CA ARG A 187 27.96 -10.72 -1.77
C ARG A 187 28.27 -9.30 -2.24
N TYR A 188 27.45 -8.74 -3.13
CA TYR A 188 27.61 -7.37 -3.60
C TYR A 188 27.42 -6.35 -2.48
N LEU A 189 26.37 -6.51 -1.67
CA LEU A 189 26.10 -5.66 -0.50
C LEU A 189 27.26 -5.70 0.50
N SER A 190 27.74 -6.90 0.83
CA SER A 190 28.87 -7.10 1.74
C SER A 190 30.16 -6.42 1.28
N LYS A 191 30.36 -6.26 -0.04
CA LYS A 191 31.49 -5.54 -0.64
C LYS A 191 31.33 -4.01 -0.65
N LYS A 192 30.13 -3.49 -0.39
CA LYS A 192 29.83 -2.05 -0.37
C LYS A 192 29.72 -1.47 1.04
N VAL A 193 29.37 -2.31 2.02
CA VAL A 193 29.22 -1.94 3.42
C VAL A 193 30.53 -2.12 4.22
N ASN A 194 31.46 -2.93 3.71
CA ASN A 194 32.86 -3.02 4.18
C ASN A 194 33.80 -2.30 3.21
#